data_AF-A0AAW2GRS8-F1
#
_entry.id   AF-A0AAW2GRS8-F1
#
_cell.length_a   1.000
_cell.length_b   1.000
_cell.length_c   1.000
_cell.angle_alpha   90.00
_cell.angle_beta   90.00
_cell.angle_gamma   90.00
#
_symmetry.space_group_name_H-M   'P 1'
#
loop_
_entity.id
_entity.type
_entity.pdbx_description
1 polymer ?
#
loop_
_entity_poly.entity_id
_entity_poly.type
_entity_poly.pdbx_seq_one_letter_code
_entity_poly.pdbx_strand_id
1 'polypeptide(L)'
;MFLERICQLSIILAVAFAAPRNFGSTPAWHQPCGQLDLQPVPSKNLKEEMRSSLESLKLQHQLTIKDYLNRDYEYLYERVRIGVDDHQYIPNWVPGTKDVNLVRKLADTNTPMIVDHYPKLHMDLQKFAVAFEELIEDEPSSEIRQALKATQSYLTMMLCEVESNIISFPTVQFPIRVERDIMSFTERNPVDETRRLIRDWGVILKYRDYLHAWRHVFDY
;
A
#
# COMPACT_ATOMS: atom_id res chain seq x y z
N MET A 1 13.94 -75.27 -13.02
CA MET A 1 12.91 -74.55 -12.26
C MET A 1 13.58 -73.39 -11.54
N PHE A 2 13.62 -72.22 -12.19
CA PHE A 2 14.22 -71.01 -11.63
C PHE A 2 13.15 -70.23 -10.87
N LEU A 3 13.39 -69.92 -9.60
CA LEU A 3 12.55 -69.04 -8.80
C LEU A 3 12.88 -67.58 -9.14
N GLU A 4 11.96 -66.89 -9.81
CA GLU A 4 11.99 -65.45 -9.98
C GLU A 4 11.69 -64.76 -8.64
N ARG A 5 12.67 -64.00 -8.12
CA ARG A 5 12.44 -63.02 -7.06
C ARG A 5 12.05 -61.69 -7.69
N ILE A 6 10.77 -61.36 -7.62
CA ILE A 6 10.23 -60.05 -7.99
C ILE A 6 10.53 -59.09 -6.83
N CYS A 7 11.49 -58.17 -7.03
CA CYS A 7 11.68 -57.01 -6.16
C CYS A 7 10.69 -55.91 -6.56
N GLN A 8 9.71 -55.63 -5.69
CA GLN A 8 8.88 -54.42 -5.83
C GLN A 8 9.68 -53.20 -5.34
N LEU A 9 10.05 -52.33 -6.26
CA LEU A 9 10.55 -50.99 -5.96
C LEU A 9 9.36 -50.04 -5.81
N SER A 10 9.01 -49.74 -4.56
CA SER A 10 8.02 -48.71 -4.24
C SER A 10 8.61 -47.33 -4.54
N ILE A 11 8.18 -46.70 -5.64
CA ILE A 11 8.48 -45.31 -5.97
C ILE A 11 7.64 -44.42 -5.04
N ILE A 12 8.28 -43.84 -4.03
CA ILE A 12 7.67 -42.79 -3.21
C ILE A 12 7.72 -41.49 -4.02
N LEU A 13 6.60 -41.13 -4.64
CA LEU A 13 6.38 -39.78 -5.16
C LEU A 13 6.29 -38.82 -3.95
N ALA A 14 7.36 -38.08 -3.70
CA ALA A 14 7.32 -36.91 -2.83
C ALA A 14 6.49 -35.83 -3.53
N VAL A 15 5.20 -35.78 -3.22
CA VAL A 15 4.37 -34.62 -3.54
C VAL A 15 4.88 -33.49 -2.67
N ALA A 16 5.63 -32.56 -3.26
CA ALA A 16 5.94 -31.28 -2.63
C ALA A 16 4.62 -30.51 -2.50
N PHE A 17 3.93 -30.70 -1.38
CA PHE A 17 2.89 -29.78 -0.97
C PHE A 17 3.58 -28.44 -0.73
N ALA A 18 3.37 -27.48 -1.62
CA ALA A 18 3.60 -26.07 -1.32
C ALA A 18 2.89 -25.80 0.01
N ALA A 19 3.67 -25.45 1.04
CA ALA A 19 3.12 -25.18 2.35
C ALA A 19 1.99 -24.14 2.22
N PRO A 20 0.82 -24.35 2.86
CA PRO A 20 -0.23 -23.34 2.85
C PRO A 20 0.36 -22.06 3.45
N ARG A 21 0.34 -20.96 2.69
CA ARG A 21 0.68 -19.63 3.24
C ARG A 21 -0.27 -19.40 4.42
N ASN A 22 0.26 -19.02 5.58
CA ASN A 22 -0.54 -18.75 6.77
C ASN A 22 -1.50 -17.58 6.50
N PHE A 23 -2.75 -17.87 6.08
CA PHE A 23 -3.84 -16.89 5.93
C PHE A 23 -4.47 -16.50 7.28
N GLY A 24 -3.74 -16.63 8.39
CA GLY A 24 -4.31 -16.64 9.74
C GLY A 24 -4.39 -15.29 10.47
N SER A 25 -3.68 -14.26 10.02
CA SER A 25 -3.68 -12.94 10.67
C SER A 25 -4.06 -11.83 9.71
N THR A 26 -5.00 -10.98 10.13
CA THR A 26 -5.31 -9.71 9.47
C THR A 26 -4.02 -8.92 9.30
N PRO A 27 -3.65 -8.51 8.07
CA PRO A 27 -2.42 -7.75 7.89
C PRO A 27 -2.50 -6.39 8.59
N ALA A 28 -1.34 -5.91 9.07
CA ALA A 28 -1.27 -4.68 9.87
C ALA A 28 -1.88 -3.48 9.15
N TRP A 29 -1.72 -3.36 7.83
CA TRP A 29 -2.31 -2.26 7.05
C TRP A 29 -3.84 -2.30 6.98
N HIS A 30 -4.47 -3.46 7.20
CA HIS A 30 -5.92 -3.58 7.20
C HIS A 30 -6.52 -3.10 8.53
N GLN A 31 -5.76 -3.13 9.64
CA GLN A 31 -6.11 -2.53 10.94
C GLN A 31 -4.87 -1.79 11.52
N PRO A 32 -4.50 -0.64 10.94
CA PRO A 32 -3.21 0.03 11.18
C PRO A 32 -3.07 0.57 12.61
N CYS A 33 -4.18 0.95 13.26
CA CYS A 33 -4.20 1.34 14.66
C CYS A 33 -4.61 0.20 15.62
N GLY A 34 -4.80 -1.02 15.11
CA GLY A 34 -5.46 -2.09 15.85
C GLY A 34 -6.97 -1.86 15.99
N GLN A 35 -7.53 -2.31 17.12
CA GLN A 35 -8.97 -2.20 17.37
C GLN A 35 -9.32 -0.81 17.92
N LEU A 36 -9.96 0.00 17.09
CA LEU A 36 -10.37 1.35 17.45
C LEU A 36 -11.69 1.30 18.23
N ASP A 37 -11.72 1.95 19.40
CA ASP A 37 -12.95 2.15 20.15
C ASP A 37 -13.66 3.39 19.58
N LEU A 38 -14.80 3.18 18.92
CA LEU A 38 -15.47 4.17 18.07
C LEU A 38 -16.24 5.23 18.86
N GLN A 39 -15.78 5.62 20.04
CA GLN A 39 -16.44 6.67 20.81
C GLN A 39 -16.06 8.05 20.28
N PRO A 40 -17.01 8.82 19.71
CA PRO A 40 -16.74 10.19 19.29
C PRO A 40 -16.51 11.02 20.55
N VAL A 41 -15.37 11.71 20.63
CA VAL A 41 -15.15 12.70 21.69
C VAL A 41 -15.91 13.97 21.31
N PRO A 42 -16.86 14.46 22.12
CA PRO A 42 -17.60 15.66 21.78
C PRO A 42 -16.70 16.89 21.79
N SER A 43 -16.44 17.39 20.59
CA SER A 43 -15.78 18.66 20.32
C SER A 43 -16.60 19.86 20.77
N LYS A 44 -15.96 20.83 21.42
CA LYS A 44 -16.56 22.17 21.62
C LYS A 44 -16.24 23.13 20.46
N ASN A 45 -15.24 22.83 19.62
CA ASN A 45 -14.81 23.67 18.51
C ASN A 45 -14.34 22.85 17.31
N LEU A 46 -15.29 22.44 16.48
CA LEU A 46 -15.05 21.61 15.29
C LEU A 46 -14.00 22.21 14.34
N LYS A 47 -13.96 23.54 14.19
CA LYS A 47 -13.04 24.21 13.26
C LYS A 47 -11.59 24.14 13.74
N GLU A 48 -11.35 24.29 15.04
CA GLU A 48 -10.01 24.15 15.62
C GLU A 48 -9.53 22.70 15.55
N GLU A 49 -10.42 21.74 15.80
CA GLU A 49 -10.08 20.32 15.68
C GLU A 49 -9.78 19.91 14.25
N MET A 50 -10.54 20.38 13.26
CA MET A 50 -10.22 20.16 11.85
C MET A 50 -8.82 20.69 11.52
N ARG A 51 -8.45 21.87 12.02
CA ARG A 51 -7.08 22.40 11.81
C ARG A 51 -6.02 21.54 12.49
N SER A 52 -6.22 21.17 13.75
CA SER A 52 -5.29 20.30 14.48
C SER A 52 -5.13 18.94 13.79
N SER A 53 -6.22 18.40 13.25
CA SER A 53 -6.24 17.18 12.44
C SER A 53 -5.38 17.31 11.18
N LEU A 54 -5.55 18.40 10.42
CA LEU A 54 -4.74 18.66 9.23
C LEU A 54 -3.25 18.81 9.58
N GLU A 55 -2.91 19.49 10.67
CA GLU A 55 -1.52 19.64 11.11
C GLU A 55 -0.90 18.30 11.50
N SER A 56 -1.66 17.44 12.20
CA SER A 56 -1.22 16.09 12.55
C SER A 56 -0.95 15.23 11.30
N LEU A 57 -1.88 15.24 10.35
CA LEU A 57 -1.69 14.55 9.07
C LEU A 57 -0.56 15.12 8.23
N LYS A 58 -0.38 16.45 8.23
CA LYS A 58 0.74 17.12 7.57
C LYS A 58 2.08 16.62 8.13
N LEU A 59 2.22 16.55 9.45
CA LEU A 59 3.42 16.05 10.11
C LEU A 59 3.68 14.58 9.76
N GLN A 60 2.66 13.72 9.85
CA GLN A 60 2.81 12.31 9.50
C GLN A 60 3.12 12.12 8.00
N HIS A 61 2.53 12.94 7.13
CA HIS A 61 2.84 12.96 5.71
C HIS A 61 4.30 13.37 5.45
N GLN A 62 4.83 14.35 6.20
CA GLN A 62 6.25 14.76 6.11
C GLN A 62 7.20 13.61 6.42
N LEU A 63 6.89 12.83 7.45
CA LEU A 63 7.67 11.64 7.79
C LEU A 63 7.60 10.59 6.69
N THR A 64 6.39 10.36 6.16
CA THR A 64 6.13 9.35 5.12
C THR A 64 6.84 9.67 3.81
N ILE A 65 6.74 10.92 3.32
CA ILE A 65 7.42 11.33 2.09
C ILE A 65 8.94 11.40 2.27
N LYS A 66 9.42 11.81 3.45
CA LYS A 66 10.85 11.80 3.75
C LYS A 66 11.43 10.39 3.74
N ASP A 67 10.73 9.40 4.29
CA ASP A 67 11.15 8.00 4.19
C ASP A 67 11.26 7.60 2.72
N TYR A 68 10.19 7.78 1.93
CA TYR A 68 10.16 7.43 0.50
C TYR A 68 11.37 8.02 -0.25
N LEU A 69 11.62 9.32 -0.09
CA LEU A 69 12.71 10.02 -0.78
C LEU A 69 14.11 9.54 -0.38
N ASN A 70 14.26 8.99 0.83
CA ASN A 70 15.55 8.47 1.32
C ASN A 70 15.85 7.03 0.85
N ARG A 71 14.89 6.32 0.24
CA ARG A 71 15.06 4.91 -0.18
C ARG A 71 15.74 4.73 -1.54
N ASP A 72 16.02 5.82 -2.26
CA ASP A 72 16.64 5.83 -3.59
C ASP A 72 16.10 4.72 -4.51
N TYR A 73 14.76 4.69 -4.65
CA TYR A 73 14.10 3.70 -5.49
C TYR A 73 14.52 3.77 -6.96
N GLU A 74 14.98 4.94 -7.42
CA GLU A 74 15.52 5.10 -8.78
C GLU A 74 16.78 4.25 -8.99
N TYR A 75 17.69 4.23 -8.01
CA TYR A 75 18.84 3.33 -8.02
C TYR A 75 18.42 1.86 -7.86
N LEU A 76 17.56 1.56 -6.88
CA LEU A 76 17.14 0.18 -6.59
C LEU A 76 16.44 -0.52 -7.79
N TYR A 77 15.73 0.25 -8.62
CA TYR A 77 15.00 -0.23 -9.79
C TYR A 77 15.63 0.21 -11.13
N GLU A 78 16.92 0.58 -11.15
CA GLU A 78 17.58 1.12 -12.36
C GLU A 78 17.47 0.20 -13.59
N ARG A 79 17.43 -1.12 -13.37
CA ARG A 79 17.33 -2.15 -14.42
C ARG A 79 16.00 -2.11 -15.17
N VAL A 80 14.95 -1.61 -14.52
CA VAL A 80 13.59 -1.50 -15.08
C VAL A 80 13.43 -0.21 -15.86
N ARG A 81 14.15 0.85 -15.46
CA ARG A 81 14.15 2.14 -16.16
C ARG A 81 14.60 2.01 -17.62
N ILE A 82 15.51 1.07 -17.89
CA ILE A 82 16.07 0.82 -19.22
C ILE A 82 15.15 -0.17 -19.96
N GLY A 83 14.01 0.31 -20.48
CA GLY A 83 13.23 -0.46 -21.46
C GLY A 83 11.72 -0.52 -21.25
N VAL A 84 11.17 0.17 -20.25
CA VAL A 84 9.73 0.16 -19.99
C VAL A 84 9.13 1.46 -20.49
N ASP A 85 8.27 1.35 -21.49
CA ASP A 85 7.41 2.45 -21.94
C ASP A 85 6.27 2.64 -20.91
N ASP A 86 5.86 3.88 -20.64
CA ASP A 86 4.95 4.29 -19.53
C ASP A 86 3.58 3.57 -19.52
N HIS A 87 3.29 2.78 -20.55
CA HIS A 87 2.01 2.10 -20.80
C HIS A 87 2.04 0.59 -20.52
N GLN A 88 3.18 0.01 -20.13
CA GLN A 88 3.29 -1.43 -19.90
C GLN A 88 2.93 -1.78 -18.45
N TYR A 89 1.88 -2.61 -18.28
CA TYR A 89 1.55 -3.37 -17.06
C TYR A 89 1.65 -2.61 -15.72
N ILE A 90 0.95 -1.47 -15.61
CA ILE A 90 0.82 -0.74 -14.35
C ILE A 90 -0.59 -0.99 -13.76
N PRO A 91 -0.70 -1.51 -12.53
CA PRO A 91 -1.99 -1.80 -11.89
C PRO A 91 -2.94 -0.59 -11.93
N ASN A 92 -4.15 -0.75 -12.46
CA ASN A 92 -5.12 0.34 -12.62
C ASN A 92 -5.97 0.61 -11.37
N TRP A 93 -5.95 -0.30 -10.40
CA TRP A 93 -6.71 -0.22 -9.16
C TRP A 93 -6.01 0.61 -8.08
N VAL A 94 -4.68 0.75 -8.18
CA VAL A 94 -3.85 1.68 -7.40
C VAL A 94 -4.02 3.11 -7.93
N PRO A 95 -4.10 4.14 -7.04
CA PRO A 95 -4.29 5.53 -7.45
C PRO A 95 -3.36 5.95 -8.59
N GLY A 96 -3.93 6.51 -9.64
CA GLY A 96 -3.19 6.93 -10.83
C GLY A 96 -3.31 8.43 -11.09
N THR A 97 -2.97 8.86 -12.30
CA THR A 97 -3.00 10.27 -12.73
C THR A 97 -4.34 10.95 -12.46
N LYS A 98 -5.46 10.23 -12.61
CA LYS A 98 -6.80 10.77 -12.34
C LYS A 98 -6.98 11.11 -10.86
N ASP A 99 -6.59 10.21 -9.97
CA ASP A 99 -6.65 10.41 -8.52
C ASP A 99 -5.69 11.52 -8.07
N VAL A 100 -4.46 11.53 -8.59
CA VAL A 100 -3.46 12.58 -8.35
C VAL A 100 -4.01 13.95 -8.73
N ASN A 101 -4.64 14.07 -9.90
CA ASN A 101 -5.23 15.33 -10.35
C ASN A 101 -6.45 15.74 -9.52
N LEU A 102 -7.21 14.79 -8.96
CA LEU A 102 -8.29 15.08 -8.02
C LEU A 102 -7.72 15.65 -6.71
N VAL A 103 -6.70 14.99 -6.15
CA VAL A 103 -6.04 15.42 -4.90
C VAL A 103 -5.42 16.81 -5.08
N ARG A 104 -4.73 17.08 -6.19
CA ARG A 104 -4.12 18.41 -6.44
C ARG A 104 -5.13 19.54 -6.41
N LYS A 105 -6.37 19.32 -6.86
CA LYS A 105 -7.43 20.32 -6.82
C LYS A 105 -7.86 20.68 -5.40
N LEU A 106 -7.53 19.85 -4.40
CA LEU A 106 -7.83 20.13 -2.99
C LEU A 106 -6.92 21.22 -2.40
N ALA A 107 -5.76 21.48 -2.99
CA ALA A 107 -4.82 22.49 -2.48
C ALA A 107 -5.43 23.89 -2.43
N ASP A 108 -6.36 24.19 -3.35
CA ASP A 108 -7.05 25.49 -3.42
C ASP A 108 -8.37 25.51 -2.61
N THR A 109 -8.64 24.48 -1.81
CA THR A 109 -9.91 24.32 -1.08
C THR A 109 -9.79 24.65 0.41
N ASN A 110 -10.92 24.74 1.09
CA ASN A 110 -10.95 25.02 2.54
C ASN A 110 -10.77 23.74 3.39
N THR A 111 -10.43 23.93 4.65
CA THR A 111 -10.19 22.84 5.62
C THR A 111 -11.32 21.80 5.67
N PRO A 112 -12.62 22.16 5.77
CA PRO A 112 -13.70 21.16 5.70
C PRO A 112 -13.68 20.29 4.44
N MET A 113 -13.46 20.88 3.27
CA MET A 113 -13.38 20.13 2.00
C MET A 113 -12.22 19.14 1.99
N ILE A 114 -11.08 19.48 2.61
CA ILE A 114 -9.94 18.56 2.74
C ILE A 114 -10.29 17.41 3.70
N VAL A 115 -10.92 17.69 4.84
CA VAL A 115 -11.37 16.68 5.81
C VAL A 115 -12.37 15.70 5.19
N ASP A 116 -13.29 16.20 4.36
CA ASP A 116 -14.25 15.36 3.62
C ASP A 116 -13.56 14.36 2.67
N HIS A 117 -12.29 14.58 2.32
CA HIS A 117 -11.50 13.67 1.49
C HIS A 117 -10.67 12.65 2.29
N TYR A 118 -10.68 12.67 3.63
CA TYR A 118 -9.98 11.66 4.43
C TYR A 118 -10.38 10.22 4.13
N PRO A 119 -11.68 9.88 3.90
CA PRO A 119 -12.06 8.52 3.53
C PRO A 119 -11.43 8.07 2.21
N LYS A 120 -11.30 8.99 1.25
CA LYS A 120 -10.63 8.71 -0.04
C LYS A 120 -9.13 8.53 0.15
N LEU A 121 -8.48 9.39 0.95
CA LEU A 121 -7.08 9.24 1.33
C LEU A 121 -6.82 7.86 1.97
N HIS A 122 -7.66 7.47 2.94
CA HIS A 122 -7.56 6.17 3.61
C HIS A 122 -7.64 5.01 2.63
N MET A 123 -8.70 4.96 1.80
CA MET A 123 -8.89 3.90 0.82
C MET A 123 -7.72 3.82 -0.17
N ASP A 124 -7.21 4.97 -0.63
CA ASP A 124 -6.08 5.04 -1.56
C ASP A 124 -4.77 4.53 -0.92
N LEU A 125 -4.50 4.90 0.33
CA LEU A 125 -3.36 4.39 1.08
C LEU A 125 -3.47 2.87 1.34
N GLN A 126 -4.67 2.34 1.61
CA GLN A 126 -4.86 0.89 1.76
C GLN A 126 -4.59 0.14 0.45
N LYS A 127 -4.97 0.71 -0.71
CA LYS A 127 -4.61 0.15 -2.02
C LYS A 127 -3.10 0.08 -2.20
N PHE A 128 -2.38 1.15 -1.87
CA PHE A 128 -0.92 1.10 -1.88
C PHE A 128 -0.41 0.04 -0.91
N ALA A 129 -1.02 -0.14 0.27
CA ALA A 129 -0.56 -1.11 1.24
C ALA A 129 -0.73 -2.56 0.76
N VAL A 130 -1.82 -2.88 0.06
CA VAL A 130 -1.98 -4.17 -0.64
C VAL A 130 -0.88 -4.36 -1.68
N ALA A 131 -0.56 -3.32 -2.46
CA ALA A 131 0.49 -3.41 -3.47
C ALA A 131 1.87 -3.64 -2.82
N PHE A 132 2.23 -2.86 -1.80
CA PHE A 132 3.51 -3.01 -1.08
C PHE A 132 3.62 -4.36 -0.37
N GLU A 133 2.51 -4.92 0.13
CA GLU A 133 2.51 -6.28 0.69
C GLU A 133 2.97 -7.31 -0.35
N GLU A 134 2.40 -7.27 -1.56
CA GLU A 134 2.80 -8.19 -2.64
C GLU A 134 4.25 -7.94 -3.11
N LEU A 135 4.63 -6.67 -3.30
CA LEU A 135 6.00 -6.28 -3.65
C LEU A 135 7.03 -6.82 -2.65
N ILE A 136 6.71 -6.84 -1.35
CA ILE A 136 7.60 -7.37 -0.31
C ILE A 136 7.65 -8.90 -0.36
N GLU A 137 6.51 -9.54 -0.63
CA GLU A 137 6.36 -10.99 -0.63
C GLU A 137 7.16 -11.64 -1.76
N ASP A 138 7.13 -11.06 -2.97
CA ASP A 138 7.79 -11.63 -4.14
C ASP A 138 9.18 -11.07 -4.47
N GLU A 139 9.68 -10.07 -3.71
CA GLU A 139 10.99 -9.46 -3.98
C GLU A 139 12.17 -10.38 -3.56
N PRO A 140 13.01 -10.83 -4.51
CA PRO A 140 14.16 -11.67 -4.19
C PRO A 140 15.32 -10.92 -3.51
N SER A 141 15.55 -9.64 -3.84
CA SER A 141 16.64 -8.84 -3.28
C SER A 141 16.37 -8.46 -1.83
N SER A 142 17.30 -8.78 -0.93
CA SER A 142 17.20 -8.38 0.48
C SER A 142 17.20 -6.87 0.67
N GLU A 143 17.97 -6.15 -0.14
CA GLU A 143 18.09 -4.69 -0.09
C GLU A 143 16.79 -4.00 -0.49
N ILE A 144 16.24 -4.36 -1.65
CA ILE A 144 14.97 -3.80 -2.16
C ILE A 144 13.84 -4.14 -1.17
N ARG A 145 13.76 -5.39 -0.73
CA ARG A 145 12.77 -5.83 0.25
C ARG A 145 12.89 -5.07 1.58
N GLN A 146 14.09 -4.72 2.03
CA GLN A 146 14.27 -3.91 3.23
C GLN A 146 13.75 -2.48 3.03
N ALA A 147 14.01 -1.87 1.88
CA ALA A 147 13.48 -0.56 1.53
C ALA A 147 11.93 -0.59 1.47
N LEU A 148 11.35 -1.57 0.78
CA LEU A 148 9.90 -1.77 0.68
C LEU A 148 9.24 -1.96 2.06
N LYS A 149 9.83 -2.78 2.94
CA LYS A 149 9.33 -2.97 4.33
C LYS A 149 9.33 -1.69 5.12
N ALA A 150 10.36 -0.86 4.98
CA ALA A 150 10.40 0.42 5.66
C ALA A 150 9.28 1.35 5.16
N THR A 151 9.09 1.45 3.84
CA THR A 151 8.00 2.23 3.26
C THR A 151 6.62 1.70 3.66
N GLN A 152 6.43 0.37 3.72
CA GLN A 152 5.19 -0.22 4.25
C GLN A 152 4.94 0.17 5.72
N SER A 153 5.99 0.26 6.54
CA SER A 153 5.88 0.72 7.94
C SER A 153 5.39 2.17 8.00
N TYR A 154 5.98 3.08 7.24
CA TYR A 154 5.55 4.49 7.20
C TYR A 154 4.16 4.66 6.60
N LEU A 155 3.83 3.88 5.57
CA LEU A 155 2.48 3.82 5.00
C LEU A 155 1.46 3.36 6.04
N THR A 156 1.79 2.36 6.87
CA THR A 156 0.92 1.88 7.95
C THR A 156 0.74 2.94 9.04
N MET A 157 1.81 3.68 9.39
CA MET A 157 1.71 4.80 10.32
C MET A 157 0.83 5.93 9.77
N MET A 158 0.98 6.27 8.49
CA MET A 158 0.13 7.25 7.81
C MET A 158 -1.33 6.81 7.78
N LEU A 159 -1.59 5.54 7.47
CA LEU A 159 -2.93 4.96 7.51
C LEU A 159 -3.54 5.08 8.91
N CYS A 160 -2.78 4.77 9.96
CA CYS A 160 -3.29 4.89 11.32
C CYS A 160 -3.65 6.34 11.66
N GLU A 161 -2.78 7.30 11.32
CA GLU A 161 -3.07 8.71 11.54
C GLU A 161 -4.36 9.13 10.83
N VAL A 162 -4.57 8.71 9.58
CA VAL A 162 -5.81 8.99 8.84
C VAL A 162 -7.03 8.37 9.54
N GLU A 163 -6.94 7.13 10.03
CA GLU A 163 -8.04 6.48 10.76
C GLU A 163 -8.40 7.21 12.05
N SER A 164 -7.40 7.60 12.85
CA SER A 164 -7.63 8.38 14.08
C SER A 164 -8.30 9.71 13.79
N ASN A 165 -7.91 10.37 12.69
CA ASN A 165 -8.52 11.64 12.28
C ASN A 165 -9.95 11.46 11.76
N ILE A 166 -10.26 10.41 10.99
CA ILE A 166 -11.64 10.11 10.54
C ILE A 166 -12.56 9.88 11.75
N ILE A 167 -12.13 9.09 12.74
CA ILE A 167 -12.94 8.77 13.92
C ILE A 167 -13.24 10.02 14.76
N SER A 168 -12.33 11.00 14.76
CA SER A 168 -12.52 12.26 15.47
C SER A 168 -13.66 13.11 14.89
N PHE A 169 -14.13 12.83 13.67
CA PHE A 169 -15.18 13.59 13.01
C PHE A 169 -16.42 12.73 12.72
N PRO A 170 -17.50 12.84 13.50
CA PRO A 170 -18.70 12.01 13.32
C PRO A 170 -19.44 12.26 12.00
N THR A 171 -19.18 13.38 11.31
CA THR A 171 -19.74 13.69 9.99
C THR A 171 -18.99 13.00 8.85
N VAL A 172 -17.79 12.49 9.11
CA VAL A 172 -16.97 11.79 8.11
C VAL A 172 -17.26 10.30 8.21
N GLN A 173 -17.76 9.72 7.12
CA GLN A 173 -18.03 8.29 7.08
C GLN A 173 -16.71 7.51 7.01
N PHE A 174 -16.54 6.54 7.91
CA PHE A 174 -15.44 5.60 7.82
C PHE A 174 -15.58 4.75 6.54
N PRO A 175 -14.57 4.72 5.65
CA PRO A 175 -14.67 4.02 4.37
C PRO A 175 -14.69 2.49 4.56
N ILE A 176 -15.19 1.79 3.55
CA ILE A 176 -15.07 0.33 3.47
C ILE A 176 -13.59 -0.01 3.31
N ARG A 177 -13.10 -0.96 4.11
CA ARG A 177 -11.71 -1.40 4.06
C ARG A 177 -11.43 -2.13 2.75
N VAL A 178 -10.26 -1.91 2.19
CA VAL A 178 -9.80 -2.58 0.98
C VAL A 178 -9.40 -4.01 1.32
N GLU A 179 -9.88 -4.94 0.53
CA GLU A 179 -9.55 -6.36 0.62
C GLU A 179 -8.39 -6.71 -0.30
N ARG A 180 -7.68 -7.80 0.02
CA ARG A 180 -6.56 -8.29 -0.80
C ARG A 180 -6.98 -8.63 -2.23
N ASP A 181 -8.22 -9.06 -2.45
CA ASP A 181 -8.71 -9.49 -3.76
C ASP A 181 -8.80 -8.37 -4.80
N ILE A 182 -8.60 -7.09 -4.40
CA ILE A 182 -8.45 -5.97 -5.33
C ILE A 182 -7.30 -6.18 -6.34
N MET A 183 -6.26 -6.91 -5.93
CA MET A 183 -5.18 -7.35 -6.80
C MET A 183 -5.52 -8.72 -7.39
N SER A 184 -5.63 -8.80 -8.71
CA SER A 184 -6.03 -10.04 -9.39
C SER A 184 -4.98 -11.14 -9.22
N PHE A 185 -5.39 -12.41 -9.36
CA PHE A 185 -4.47 -13.55 -9.33
C PHE A 185 -3.33 -13.41 -10.36
N THR A 186 -3.62 -12.89 -11.55
CA THR A 186 -2.61 -12.66 -12.60
C THR A 186 -1.63 -11.55 -12.27
N GLU A 187 -2.04 -10.56 -11.46
CA GLU A 187 -1.14 -9.50 -10.98
C GLU A 187 -0.22 -9.98 -9.87
N ARG A 188 -0.70 -10.91 -9.03
CA ARG A 188 0.09 -11.58 -7.99
C ARG A 188 1.07 -12.61 -8.54
N ASN A 189 0.77 -13.20 -9.69
CA ASN A 189 1.57 -14.24 -10.30
C ASN A 189 2.02 -13.77 -11.70
N PRO A 190 2.95 -12.79 -11.77
CA PRO A 190 3.46 -12.32 -13.04
C PRO A 190 4.15 -13.45 -13.81
N VAL A 191 4.00 -13.42 -15.13
CA VAL A 191 4.50 -14.49 -16.03
C VAL A 191 6.03 -14.59 -15.99
N ASP A 192 6.71 -13.47 -15.79
CA ASP A 192 8.16 -13.36 -15.81
C ASP A 192 8.63 -12.21 -14.89
N GLU A 193 9.93 -12.23 -14.59
CA GLU A 193 10.59 -11.25 -13.72
C GLU A 193 10.49 -9.83 -14.27
N THR A 194 10.53 -9.65 -15.59
CA THR A 194 10.41 -8.33 -16.22
C THR A 194 9.04 -7.71 -15.92
N ARG A 195 7.96 -8.48 -16.02
CA ARG A 195 6.61 -8.00 -15.68
C ARG A 195 6.43 -7.69 -14.21
N ARG A 196 7.03 -8.50 -13.32
CA ARG A 196 7.07 -8.24 -11.86
C ARG A 196 7.73 -6.88 -11.61
N LEU A 197 8.92 -6.70 -12.15
CA LEU A 197 9.70 -5.48 -12.03
C LEU A 197 8.99 -4.24 -12.59
N ILE A 198 8.34 -4.35 -13.75
CA ILE A 198 7.51 -3.29 -14.35
C ILE A 198 6.37 -2.88 -13.42
N ARG A 199 5.62 -3.87 -12.91
CA ARG A 199 4.51 -3.66 -11.97
C ARG A 199 5.00 -2.91 -10.74
N ASP A 200 6.08 -3.38 -10.13
CA ASP A 200 6.63 -2.84 -8.89
C ASP A 200 7.08 -1.40 -9.08
N TRP A 201 7.81 -1.15 -10.15
CA TRP A 201 8.24 0.20 -10.52
C TRP A 201 7.04 1.13 -10.75
N GLY A 202 6.01 0.66 -11.46
CA GLY A 202 4.78 1.42 -11.67
C GLY A 202 4.04 1.75 -10.38
N VAL A 203 3.99 0.83 -9.41
CA VAL A 203 3.41 1.07 -8.07
C VAL A 203 4.23 2.13 -7.31
N ILE A 204 5.55 2.01 -7.31
CA ILE A 204 6.47 2.93 -6.63
C ILE A 204 6.34 4.35 -7.19
N LEU A 205 6.27 4.50 -8.52
CA LEU A 205 6.07 5.79 -9.18
C LEU A 205 4.71 6.39 -8.86
N LYS A 206 3.64 5.60 -8.90
CA LYS A 206 2.30 6.06 -8.53
C LYS A 206 2.22 6.51 -7.08
N TYR A 207 2.87 5.80 -6.17
CA TYR A 207 2.92 6.15 -4.76
C TYR A 207 3.63 7.49 -4.55
N ARG A 208 4.79 7.69 -5.20
CA ARG A 208 5.51 8.97 -5.22
C ARG A 208 4.61 10.11 -5.67
N ASP A 209 3.99 9.96 -6.82
CA ASP A 209 3.17 11.01 -7.43
C ASP A 209 1.96 11.35 -6.55
N TYR A 210 1.39 10.35 -5.87
CA TYR A 210 0.32 10.51 -4.91
C TYR A 210 0.76 11.26 -3.64
N LEU A 211 1.92 10.91 -3.07
CA LEU A 211 2.50 11.65 -1.94
C LEU A 211 2.79 13.11 -2.32
N HIS A 212 3.34 13.37 -3.51
CA HIS A 212 3.54 14.74 -3.97
C HIS A 212 2.22 15.50 -4.16
N ALA A 213 1.15 14.83 -4.61
CA ALA A 213 -0.17 15.45 -4.71
C ALA A 213 -0.65 15.94 -3.34
N TRP A 214 -0.55 15.11 -2.30
CA TRP A 214 -0.93 15.48 -0.94
C TRP A 214 0.01 16.51 -0.31
N ARG A 215 1.29 16.51 -0.68
CA ARG A 215 2.22 17.58 -0.29
C ARG A 215 1.72 18.96 -0.74
N HIS A 216 1.16 19.08 -1.94
CA HIS A 216 0.55 20.33 -2.40
C HIS A 216 -0.66 20.73 -1.56
N VAL A 217 -1.47 19.76 -1.11
CA VAL A 217 -2.64 20.02 -0.25
C VAL A 217 -2.22 20.52 1.13
N PHE A 218 -1.13 19.99 1.68
CA PHE A 218 -0.62 20.38 2.99
C PHE A 218 0.30 21.60 2.97
N ASP A 219 0.68 22.10 1.78
CA ASP A 219 1.50 23.27 1.55
C ASP A 219 2.81 23.30 2.37
N TYR A 220 3.79 22.47 1.97
CA TYR A 220 5.17 22.47 2.47
C TYR A 220 6.14 21.88 1.44
#